data_AF-A0A126R9R1-F1
#
_entry.id   AF-A0A126R9R1-F1
#
_cell.length_a   1.000
_cell.length_b   1.000
_cell.length_c   1.000
_cell.angle_alpha   90.00
_cell.angle_beta   90.00
_cell.angle_gamma   90.00
#
_symmetry.space_group_name_H-M   'P 1'
#
loop_
_entity.id
_entity.type
_entity.pdbx_description
1 polymer ?
#
loop_
_entity_poly.entity_id
_entity_poly.type
_entity_poly.pdbx_seq_one_letter_code
_entity_poly.pdbx_strand_id
1 'polypeptide(L)'
;MTAALRTFVMLCAGQFVFLLAGLPAVLRTGQVDLRAWAWPALILVMAAAVLGARRSTFHAVWIGAGSLGVAILFASLATGRLPGHTAIAWLCLDVVLAIGAGLFLPVRWRTGLLLVGMTGLACWLSAESPIKPTKERPVLAVISALPLFWQDGEDGIQSHADAPIIQILRQRFEVRPIDSLLLPGMQGAKAVLLAQPRSLSDAELSSLDHWVRRGGDMVLLADPLLRWPSPLPLGDRRRAPAVTMLAPLLARWGVALLPPSSTGEKRQVLANGSLLTTMTASSFAVRDPSKCWVEQDALIARCMLGRGHAVLVADADLIDDRLWLVDEAEPLNMRGWSADTPGFIVEQLGGEPMDSRSWLKSVTSLTLALRWSIVAGIMWAIMGSVAGPGCFRRFLRGSSGKPDAFVRLDRE
;
A
#
# COMPACT_ATOMS: atom_id res chain seq x y z
N MET A 1 24.92 38.49 3.14
CA MET A 1 23.53 37.97 3.22
C MET A 1 22.78 38.72 4.30
N THR A 2 21.64 39.33 3.97
CA THR A 2 20.74 39.97 4.96
C THR A 2 20.17 38.92 5.94
N ALA A 3 19.82 39.33 7.15
CA ALA A 3 19.26 38.42 8.17
C ALA A 3 17.99 37.71 7.68
N ALA A 4 17.14 38.42 6.93
CA ALA A 4 15.93 37.88 6.31
C ALA A 4 16.25 36.75 5.30
N LEU A 5 17.26 36.92 4.44
CA LEU A 5 17.68 35.89 3.49
C LEU A 5 18.20 34.63 4.20
N ARG A 6 18.95 34.78 5.30
CA ARG A 6 19.41 33.64 6.11
C ARG A 6 18.25 32.89 6.77
N THR A 7 17.22 33.60 7.23
CA THR A 7 16.01 32.98 7.80
C THR A 7 15.22 32.25 6.73
N PHE A 8 14.99 32.87 5.57
CA PHE A 8 14.32 32.24 4.44
C PHE A 8 15.00 30.93 4.01
N VAL A 9 16.32 30.95 3.81
CA VAL A 9 17.10 29.76 3.41
C VAL A 9 16.97 28.64 4.45
N MET A 10 17.03 28.95 5.74
CA MET A 10 16.85 27.96 6.81
C MET A 10 15.44 27.34 6.78
N LEU A 11 14.40 28.17 6.70
CA LEU A 11 13.01 27.71 6.67
C LEU A 11 12.73 26.80 5.48
N CYS A 12 13.29 27.16 4.31
CA CYS A 12 13.14 26.43 3.06
C CYS A 12 13.90 25.10 3.10
N ALA A 13 15.17 25.12 3.54
CA ALA A 13 16.00 23.92 3.63
C ALA A 13 15.40 22.86 4.57
N GLY A 14 14.88 23.25 5.73
CA GLY A 14 14.27 22.30 6.67
C GLY A 14 13.09 21.53 6.07
N GLN A 15 12.21 22.23 5.35
CA GLN A 15 11.04 21.63 4.70
C GLN A 15 11.43 20.71 3.54
N PHE A 16 12.43 21.09 2.75
CA PHE A 16 12.88 20.29 1.61
C PHE A 16 13.62 19.04 2.03
N VAL A 17 14.54 19.13 2.99
CA VAL A 17 15.23 17.96 3.52
C VAL A 17 14.22 16.99 4.13
N PHE A 18 13.20 17.51 4.84
CA PHE A 18 12.11 16.69 5.37
C PHE A 18 11.31 15.98 4.27
N LEU A 19 10.88 16.71 3.23
CA LEU A 19 10.16 16.12 2.11
C LEU A 19 10.99 15.01 1.45
N LEU A 20 12.26 15.31 1.14
CA LEU A 20 13.18 14.37 0.49
C LEU A 20 13.47 13.13 1.35
N ALA A 21 13.49 13.26 2.68
CA ALA A 21 13.81 12.16 3.58
C ALA A 21 12.77 11.02 3.58
N GLY A 22 11.50 11.29 3.24
CA GLY A 22 10.47 10.24 3.09
C GLY A 22 10.35 9.66 1.68
N LEU A 23 10.94 10.30 0.67
CA LEU A 23 10.85 9.82 -0.72
C LEU A 23 11.49 8.45 -0.95
N PRO A 24 12.59 8.03 -0.31
CA PRO A 24 13.16 6.70 -0.54
C PRO A 24 12.17 5.56 -0.31
N ALA A 25 11.31 5.67 0.71
CA ALA A 25 10.26 4.68 0.96
C ALA A 25 9.24 4.65 -0.19
N VAL A 26 8.79 5.83 -0.63
CA VAL A 26 7.84 5.96 -1.76
C VAL A 26 8.45 5.45 -3.07
N LEU A 27 9.74 5.68 -3.31
CA LEU A 27 10.40 5.23 -4.54
C LEU A 27 10.68 3.72 -4.53
N ARG A 28 10.86 3.12 -3.35
CA ARG A 28 11.11 1.68 -3.19
C ARG A 28 9.87 0.85 -3.51
N THR A 29 8.70 1.25 -3.01
CA THR A 29 7.46 0.46 -3.12
C THR A 29 6.41 1.10 -4.02
N GLY A 30 6.50 2.41 -4.27
CA GLY A 30 5.42 3.18 -4.88
C GLY A 30 4.27 3.49 -3.93
N GLN A 31 4.35 3.06 -2.67
CA GLN A 31 3.34 3.34 -1.65
C GLN A 31 3.56 4.74 -1.06
N VAL A 32 2.48 5.52 -0.95
CA VAL A 32 2.50 6.85 -0.35
C VAL A 32 1.90 6.75 1.06
N ASP A 33 2.76 6.50 2.05
CA ASP A 33 2.40 6.45 3.47
C ASP A 33 3.09 7.58 4.25
N LEU A 34 2.31 8.44 4.91
CA LEU A 34 2.83 9.54 5.74
C LEU A 34 3.73 9.05 6.88
N ARG A 35 3.59 7.80 7.32
CA ARG A 35 4.44 7.20 8.36
C ARG A 35 5.90 7.05 7.91
N ALA A 36 6.18 7.08 6.61
CA ALA A 36 7.55 7.14 6.09
C ALA A 36 8.31 8.39 6.56
N TRP A 37 7.59 9.46 6.93
CA TRP A 37 8.16 10.70 7.46
C TRP A 37 8.26 10.76 8.99
N ALA A 38 7.83 9.72 9.73
CA ALA A 38 7.88 9.71 11.20
C ALA A 38 9.32 9.81 11.74
N TRP A 39 10.21 8.91 11.30
CA TRP A 39 11.63 8.95 11.69
C TRP A 39 12.35 10.21 11.20
N PRO A 40 12.18 10.66 9.94
CA PRO A 40 12.64 11.97 9.51
C PRO A 40 12.15 13.13 10.38
N ALA A 41 10.91 13.08 10.90
CA ALA A 41 10.38 14.13 11.77
C ALA A 41 11.18 14.21 13.07
N LEU A 42 11.42 13.07 13.72
CA LEU A 42 12.21 12.99 14.94
C LEU A 42 13.61 13.61 14.76
N ILE A 43 14.29 13.36 13.65
CA ILE A 43 15.66 13.83 13.47
C ILE A 43 15.70 15.27 12.95
N LEU A 44 15.02 15.55 11.84
CA LEU A 44 15.16 16.79 11.08
C LEU A 44 14.39 17.94 11.71
N VAL A 45 13.16 17.70 12.19
CA VAL A 45 12.37 18.74 12.86
C VAL A 45 12.96 19.08 14.21
N MET A 46 13.44 18.08 14.97
CA MET A 46 14.16 18.31 16.22
C MET A 46 15.45 19.11 15.98
N ALA A 47 16.29 18.72 15.02
CA ALA A 47 17.53 19.44 14.72
C ALA A 47 17.24 20.90 14.28
N ALA A 48 16.23 21.09 13.43
CA ALA A 48 15.78 22.42 13.03
C ALA A 48 15.25 23.23 14.23
N ALA A 49 14.55 22.59 15.17
CA ALA A 49 14.05 23.23 16.38
C ALA A 49 15.20 23.62 17.33
N VAL A 50 16.24 22.80 17.51
CA VAL A 50 17.44 23.15 18.30
C VAL A 50 18.17 24.35 17.68
N LEU A 51 18.36 24.33 16.36
CA LEU A 51 19.02 25.42 15.63
C LEU A 51 18.17 26.71 15.63
N GLY A 52 16.85 26.56 15.49
CA GLY A 52 15.88 27.65 15.47
C GLY A 52 15.61 28.25 16.85
N ALA A 53 15.66 27.46 17.92
CA ALA A 53 15.49 27.90 19.31
C ALA A 53 16.53 28.96 19.69
N ARG A 54 17.75 28.89 19.13
CA ARG A 54 18.78 29.92 19.31
C ARG A 54 18.38 31.30 18.75
N ARG A 55 17.38 31.36 17.87
CA ARG A 55 16.84 32.60 17.28
C ARG A 55 15.44 32.95 17.81
N SER A 56 14.48 32.04 17.68
CA SER A 56 13.11 32.22 18.19
C SER A 56 12.30 30.94 18.07
N THR A 57 11.48 30.65 19.10
CA THR A 57 10.52 29.54 19.13
C THR A 57 9.51 29.57 17.98
N PHE A 58 9.18 30.75 17.46
CA PHE A 58 8.28 30.92 16.32
C PHE A 58 8.78 30.19 15.07
N HIS A 59 10.07 30.31 14.74
CA HIS A 59 10.61 29.67 13.54
C HIS A 59 10.66 28.15 13.66
N ALA A 60 10.89 27.61 14.86
CA ALA A 60 10.85 26.17 15.09
C ALA A 60 9.45 25.59 14.81
N VAL A 61 8.40 26.24 15.32
CA VAL A 61 7.00 25.85 15.04
C VAL A 61 6.66 26.04 13.57
N TRP A 62 7.14 27.13 12.96
CA TRP A 62 6.88 27.43 11.54
C TRP A 62 7.48 26.40 10.58
N ILE A 63 8.69 25.92 10.87
CA ILE A 63 9.33 24.84 10.09
C ILE A 63 8.51 23.56 10.21
N GLY A 64 8.15 23.15 11.44
CA GLY A 64 7.39 21.91 11.63
C GLY A 64 6.01 21.95 10.95
N ALA A 65 5.29 23.06 11.06
CA ALA A 65 4.01 23.25 10.37
C ALA A 65 4.17 23.21 8.84
N GLY A 66 5.22 23.85 8.30
CA GLY A 66 5.54 23.80 6.87
C GLY A 66 5.89 22.39 6.40
N SER A 67 6.74 21.68 7.13
CA SER A 67 7.15 20.30 6.85
C SER A 67 5.94 19.36 6.79
N LEU A 68 5.04 19.45 7.78
CA LEU A 68 3.79 18.68 7.82
C LEU A 68 2.89 19.02 6.61
N GLY A 69 2.69 20.32 6.33
CA GLY A 69 1.83 20.76 5.23
C GLY A 69 2.35 20.33 3.86
N VAL A 70 3.66 20.42 3.63
CA VAL A 70 4.32 19.98 2.38
C VAL A 70 4.21 18.47 2.21
N ALA A 71 4.37 17.67 3.27
CA ALA A 71 4.20 16.21 3.20
C ALA A 71 2.75 15.79 2.91
N ILE A 72 1.77 16.43 3.56
CA ILE A 72 0.34 16.17 3.30
C ILE A 72 -0.03 16.59 1.86
N LEU A 73 0.44 17.74 1.40
CA LEU A 73 0.20 18.22 0.04
C LEU A 73 0.81 17.27 -0.99
N PHE A 74 2.07 16.85 -0.77
CA PHE A 74 2.74 15.86 -1.62
C PHE A 74 1.92 14.58 -1.69
N ALA A 75 1.53 14.02 -0.56
CA ALA A 75 0.78 12.77 -0.50
C ALA A 75 -0.58 12.89 -1.22
N SER A 76 -1.25 14.04 -1.05
CA SER A 76 -2.55 14.32 -1.67
C SER A 76 -2.45 14.41 -3.19
N LEU A 77 -1.43 15.09 -3.71
CA LEU A 77 -1.22 15.25 -5.15
C LEU A 77 -0.69 13.98 -5.81
N ALA A 78 0.18 13.24 -5.13
CA ALA A 78 0.78 12.00 -5.65
C ALA A 78 -0.28 10.89 -5.84
N THR A 79 -1.24 10.82 -4.93
CA THR A 79 -2.29 9.79 -4.91
C THR A 79 -3.61 10.30 -5.51
N GLY A 80 -3.82 11.62 -5.57
CA GLY A 80 -5.10 12.24 -5.92
C GLY A 80 -6.21 11.97 -4.90
N ARG A 81 -5.87 11.63 -3.65
CA ARG A 81 -6.79 11.40 -2.52
C ARG A 81 -6.18 12.01 -1.26
N LEU A 82 -7.03 12.47 -0.33
CA LEU A 82 -6.53 12.96 0.96
C LEU A 82 -5.99 11.78 1.79
N PRO A 83 -4.83 11.94 2.47
CA PRO A 83 -4.32 10.92 3.38
C PRO A 83 -5.31 10.59 4.50
N GLY A 84 -5.24 9.35 5.00
CA GLY A 84 -6.07 8.93 6.12
C GLY A 84 -5.87 9.78 7.36
N HIS A 85 -6.96 10.09 8.08
CA HIS A 85 -6.95 10.94 9.27
C HIS A 85 -6.03 10.40 10.38
N THR A 86 -5.93 9.08 10.54
CA THR A 86 -5.03 8.42 11.49
C THR A 86 -3.56 8.68 11.17
N ALA A 87 -3.18 8.59 9.89
CA ALA A 87 -1.81 8.84 9.44
C ALA A 87 -1.42 10.32 9.64
N ILE A 88 -2.36 11.25 9.36
CA ILE A 88 -2.17 12.68 9.64
C ILE A 88 -2.00 12.91 11.14
N ALA A 89 -2.84 12.31 11.99
CA ALA A 89 -2.78 12.48 13.44
C ALA A 89 -1.43 12.01 14.03
N TRP A 90 -0.92 10.85 13.59
CA TRP A 90 0.39 10.36 14.01
C TRP A 90 1.53 11.29 13.58
N LEU A 91 1.56 11.71 12.31
CA LEU A 91 2.61 12.60 11.83
C LEU A 91 2.56 13.98 12.54
N CYS A 92 1.35 14.50 12.80
CA CYS A 92 1.17 15.70 13.61
C CYS A 92 1.75 15.54 15.01
N LEU A 93 1.46 14.42 15.68
CA LEU A 93 1.99 14.12 17.01
C LEU A 93 3.52 14.06 17.00
N ASP A 94 4.11 13.34 16.04
CA ASP A 94 5.56 13.22 15.91
C ASP A 94 6.23 14.59 15.70
N VAL A 95 5.65 15.44 14.84
CA VAL A 95 6.16 16.80 14.59
C VAL A 95 6.06 17.66 15.86
N VAL A 96 4.95 17.63 16.59
CA VAL A 96 4.76 18.41 17.83
C VAL A 96 5.76 17.97 18.91
N LEU A 97 5.94 16.65 19.10
CA LEU A 97 6.89 16.11 20.06
C LEU A 97 8.33 16.42 19.67
N ALA A 98 8.69 16.35 18.38
CA ALA A 98 10.01 16.69 17.87
C ALA A 98 10.34 18.19 18.06
N ILE A 99 9.38 19.09 17.81
CA ILE A 99 9.54 20.53 18.12
C ILE A 99 9.79 20.71 19.61
N GLY A 100 8.94 20.11 20.47
CA GLY A 100 9.09 20.19 21.91
C GLY A 100 10.46 19.69 22.37
N ALA A 101 10.89 18.52 21.90
CA ALA A 101 12.20 17.95 22.17
C ALA A 101 13.32 18.94 21.81
N GLY A 102 13.31 19.50 20.60
CA GLY A 102 14.35 20.44 20.16
C GLY A 102 14.35 21.77 20.93
N LEU A 103 13.20 22.24 21.40
CA LEU A 103 13.10 23.44 22.24
C LEU A 103 13.60 23.22 23.67
N PHE A 104 13.30 22.06 24.27
CA PHE A 104 13.64 21.76 25.66
C PHE A 104 15.05 21.16 25.84
N LEU A 105 15.60 20.47 24.85
CA LEU A 105 16.93 19.85 24.95
C LEU A 105 18.04 20.83 25.37
N PRO A 106 18.16 22.06 24.81
CA PRO A 106 19.22 22.99 25.21
C PRO A 106 18.98 23.69 26.55
N VAL A 107 17.73 23.75 27.04
CA VAL A 107 17.36 24.50 28.26
C VAL A 107 17.21 23.56 29.48
N ARG A 108 16.58 22.41 29.28
CA ARG A 108 16.26 21.40 30.30
C ARG A 108 16.45 20.01 29.70
N TRP A 109 17.69 19.53 29.73
CA TRP A 109 18.10 18.30 29.04
C TRP A 109 17.26 17.06 29.43
N ARG A 110 16.86 16.91 30.71
CA ARG A 110 16.01 15.79 31.17
C ARG A 110 14.63 15.77 30.49
N THR A 111 13.96 16.93 30.41
CA THR A 111 12.66 17.03 29.71
C THR A 111 12.82 16.87 28.21
N GLY A 112 13.92 17.37 27.62
CA GLY A 112 14.23 17.17 26.21
C GLY A 112 14.39 15.67 25.89
N LEU A 113 15.18 14.93 26.67
CA LEU A 113 15.35 13.49 26.50
C LEU A 113 14.04 12.70 26.67
N LEU A 114 13.20 13.10 27.62
CA LEU A 114 11.87 12.48 27.79
C LEU A 114 11.01 12.67 26.53
N LEU A 115 10.99 13.88 25.95
CA LEU A 115 10.26 14.14 24.71
C LEU A 115 10.85 13.40 23.50
N VAL A 116 12.17 13.24 23.42
CA VAL A 116 12.82 12.39 22.42
C VAL A 116 12.36 10.93 22.58
N GLY A 117 12.37 10.42 23.81
CA GLY A 117 11.88 9.07 24.11
C GLY A 117 10.41 8.88 23.75
N MET A 118 9.55 9.85 24.06
CA MET A 118 8.14 9.85 23.67
C MET A 118 7.95 9.91 22.15
N THR A 119 8.76 10.70 21.43
CA THR A 119 8.68 10.75 19.96
C THR A 119 9.13 9.43 19.35
N GLY A 120 10.21 8.83 19.88
CA GLY A 120 10.64 7.49 19.46
C GLY A 120 9.58 6.43 19.73
N LEU A 121 8.90 6.49 20.87
CA LEU A 121 7.78 5.62 21.19
C LEU A 121 6.58 5.86 20.26
N ALA A 122 6.25 7.12 19.94
CA ALA A 122 5.18 7.46 18.99
C ALA A 122 5.51 6.94 17.58
N CYS A 123 6.73 7.14 17.09
CA CYS A 123 7.22 6.56 15.84
C CYS A 123 7.10 5.03 15.84
N TRP A 124 7.46 4.36 16.94
CA TRP A 124 7.34 2.92 17.08
C TRP A 124 5.88 2.43 17.13
N LEU A 125 5.01 3.11 17.89
CA LEU A 125 3.58 2.78 17.97
C LEU A 125 2.82 3.07 16.67
N SER A 126 3.29 4.06 15.89
CA SER A 126 2.80 4.34 14.55
C SER A 126 3.27 3.29 13.53
N ALA A 127 4.21 2.40 13.88
CA ALA A 127 4.60 1.31 13.00
C ALA A 127 3.39 0.41 12.71
N GLU A 128 3.22 0.01 11.45
CA GLU A 128 2.15 -0.90 11.10
C GLU A 128 2.41 -2.27 11.70
N SER A 129 1.36 -2.85 12.29
CA SER A 129 1.41 -4.24 12.72
C SER A 129 1.37 -5.15 11.49
N PRO A 130 2.14 -6.25 11.48
CA PRO A 130 1.98 -7.29 10.47
C PRO A 130 0.54 -7.78 10.40
N ILE A 131 0.16 -8.32 9.24
CA ILE A 131 -1.16 -8.91 9.04
C ILE A 131 -1.38 -10.00 10.08
N LYS A 132 -2.49 -9.87 10.83
CA LYS A 132 -2.89 -10.83 11.85
C LYS A 132 -3.91 -11.82 11.29
N PRO A 133 -3.92 -13.07 11.77
CA PRO A 133 -4.92 -14.04 11.37
C PRO A 133 -6.32 -13.63 11.82
N THR A 134 -7.32 -13.91 10.98
CA THR A 134 -8.73 -13.76 11.34
C THR A 134 -9.19 -14.89 12.25
N LYS A 135 -10.22 -14.63 13.05
CA LYS A 135 -10.78 -15.66 13.96
C LYS A 135 -11.42 -16.80 13.19
N GLU A 136 -12.23 -16.45 12.18
CA GLU A 136 -12.87 -17.41 11.28
C GLU A 136 -12.08 -17.49 9.98
N ARG A 137 -11.67 -18.70 9.62
CA ARG A 137 -10.89 -18.97 8.41
C ARG A 137 -11.61 -20.04 7.60
N PRO A 138 -12.41 -19.65 6.58
CA PRO A 138 -13.09 -20.63 5.75
C PRO A 138 -12.07 -21.45 4.95
N VAL A 139 -12.45 -22.68 4.61
CA VAL A 139 -11.59 -23.58 3.84
C VAL A 139 -11.46 -23.05 2.41
N LEU A 140 -10.21 -22.80 2.01
CA LEU A 140 -9.82 -22.44 0.65
C LEU A 140 -9.11 -23.63 0.02
N ALA A 141 -9.74 -24.24 -0.98
CA ALA A 141 -9.09 -25.23 -1.81
C ALA A 141 -8.19 -24.53 -2.84
N VAL A 142 -6.93 -24.94 -2.94
CA VAL A 142 -5.99 -24.39 -3.91
C VAL A 142 -5.49 -25.50 -4.81
N ILE A 143 -5.60 -25.30 -6.11
CA ILE A 143 -5.04 -26.18 -7.11
C ILE A 143 -4.23 -25.33 -8.09
N SER A 144 -2.97 -25.72 -8.27
CA SER A 144 -1.99 -24.92 -8.99
C SER A 144 -0.87 -25.79 -9.51
N ALA A 145 -0.32 -25.44 -10.68
CA ALA A 145 0.95 -25.98 -11.14
C ALA A 145 2.14 -25.06 -10.80
N LEU A 146 1.86 -23.85 -10.30
CA LEU A 146 2.87 -22.89 -9.85
C LEU A 146 3.48 -23.36 -8.53
N PRO A 147 4.76 -23.02 -8.25
CA PRO A 147 5.44 -23.38 -7.00
C PRO A 147 4.93 -22.56 -5.81
N LEU A 148 3.69 -22.82 -5.40
CA LEU A 148 3.03 -22.11 -4.29
C LEU A 148 3.27 -22.77 -2.93
N PHE A 149 3.53 -24.08 -2.94
CA PHE A 149 3.68 -24.91 -1.74
C PHE A 149 5.01 -25.67 -1.71
N TRP A 150 5.90 -25.41 -2.67
CA TRP A 150 7.21 -26.04 -2.74
C TRP A 150 8.20 -25.09 -3.40
N GLN A 151 9.49 -25.29 -3.13
CA GLN A 151 10.57 -24.63 -3.82
C GLN A 151 10.93 -25.40 -5.10
N ASP A 152 10.87 -24.70 -6.24
CA ASP A 152 11.20 -25.28 -7.55
C ASP A 152 12.69 -25.63 -7.63
N GLY A 153 13.01 -26.89 -7.97
CA GLY A 153 14.39 -27.37 -8.18
C GLY A 153 14.99 -28.15 -7.02
N GLU A 154 14.30 -28.27 -5.88
CA GLU A 154 14.70 -29.11 -4.75
C GLU A 154 13.77 -30.33 -4.60
N ASP A 155 14.34 -31.52 -4.39
CA ASP A 155 13.59 -32.77 -4.23
C ASP A 155 13.45 -33.15 -2.75
N GLY A 156 12.27 -33.67 -2.37
CA GLY A 156 11.99 -34.25 -1.06
C GLY A 156 11.08 -33.41 -0.16
N ILE A 157 10.81 -33.89 1.06
CA ILE A 157 9.91 -33.24 2.03
C ILE A 157 10.46 -31.88 2.49
N GLN A 158 11.78 -31.66 2.39
CA GLN A 158 12.45 -30.43 2.78
C GLN A 158 12.18 -29.25 1.83
N SER A 159 11.64 -29.48 0.63
CA SER A 159 11.31 -28.41 -0.32
C SER A 159 9.95 -27.76 -0.06
N HIS A 160 9.17 -28.22 0.92
CA HIS A 160 7.87 -27.63 1.25
C HIS A 160 8.06 -26.22 1.83
N ALA A 161 7.71 -25.21 1.04
CA ALA A 161 7.72 -23.82 1.45
C ALA A 161 6.51 -23.11 0.85
N ASP A 162 5.76 -22.41 1.69
CA ASP A 162 4.67 -21.57 1.23
C ASP A 162 5.23 -20.31 0.56
N ALA A 163 4.84 -20.07 -0.68
CA ALA A 163 5.09 -18.80 -1.36
C ALA A 163 4.47 -17.64 -0.56
N PRO A 164 5.03 -16.41 -0.64
CA PRO A 164 4.53 -15.24 0.07
C PRO A 164 3.00 -15.04 0.00
N ILE A 165 2.39 -15.26 -1.16
CA ILE A 165 0.94 -15.15 -1.34
C ILE A 165 0.16 -16.16 -0.49
N ILE A 166 0.66 -17.41 -0.37
CA ILE A 166 0.04 -18.45 0.45
C ILE A 166 0.14 -18.10 1.94
N GLN A 167 1.28 -17.56 2.39
CA GLN A 167 1.45 -17.12 3.78
C GLN A 167 0.42 -16.06 4.18
N ILE A 168 0.09 -15.14 3.27
CA ILE A 168 -0.95 -14.13 3.45
C ILE A 168 -2.34 -14.78 3.43
N LEU A 169 -2.63 -15.65 2.47
CA LEU A 169 -3.92 -16.34 2.39
C LEU A 169 -4.21 -17.17 3.65
N ARG A 170 -3.20 -17.79 4.28
CA ARG A 170 -3.36 -18.52 5.55
C ARG A 170 -3.76 -17.63 6.74
N GLN A 171 -3.57 -16.31 6.64
CA GLN A 171 -4.08 -15.35 7.64
C GLN A 171 -5.59 -15.10 7.50
N ARG A 172 -6.21 -15.53 6.41
CA ARG A 172 -7.63 -15.28 6.10
C ARG A 172 -8.41 -16.57 5.88
N PHE A 173 -7.75 -17.64 5.46
CA PHE A 173 -8.33 -18.91 5.07
C PHE A 173 -7.61 -20.10 5.69
N GLU A 174 -8.32 -21.22 5.80
CA GLU A 174 -7.69 -22.52 5.99
C GLU A 174 -7.30 -23.05 4.61
N VAL A 175 -6.08 -22.71 4.18
CA VAL A 175 -5.58 -23.04 2.84
C VAL A 175 -5.23 -24.53 2.77
N ARG A 176 -5.91 -25.25 1.87
CA ARG A 176 -5.70 -26.67 1.59
C ARG A 176 -5.24 -26.85 0.13
N PRO A 177 -3.97 -27.22 -0.11
CA PRO A 177 -3.57 -27.68 -1.44
C PRO A 177 -4.31 -28.99 -1.77
N ILE A 178 -4.88 -29.07 -2.96
CA ILE A 178 -5.56 -30.28 -3.45
C ILE A 178 -5.04 -30.67 -4.82
N ASP A 179 -4.94 -31.97 -5.06
CA ASP A 179 -4.45 -32.51 -6.34
C ASP A 179 -5.58 -32.83 -7.32
N SER A 180 -6.83 -32.92 -6.85
CA SER A 180 -7.99 -33.20 -7.69
C SER A 180 -9.22 -32.44 -7.25
N LEU A 181 -10.01 -32.02 -8.23
CA LEU A 181 -11.30 -31.33 -8.07
C LEU A 181 -12.49 -32.29 -7.88
N LEU A 182 -12.20 -33.58 -7.73
CA LEU A 182 -13.17 -34.61 -7.40
C LEU A 182 -13.28 -34.76 -5.87
N LEU A 183 -14.38 -35.36 -5.41
CA LEU A 183 -14.51 -35.74 -4.00
C LEU A 183 -13.43 -36.79 -3.64
N PRO A 184 -12.85 -36.74 -2.43
CA PRO A 184 -13.20 -35.88 -1.29
C PRO A 184 -12.48 -34.51 -1.28
N GLY A 185 -11.62 -34.18 -2.25
CA GLY A 185 -10.75 -32.99 -2.21
C GLY A 185 -11.49 -31.65 -2.05
N MET A 186 -12.69 -31.55 -2.62
CA MET A 186 -13.53 -30.34 -2.56
C MET A 186 -14.43 -30.26 -1.30
N GLN A 187 -14.35 -31.23 -0.39
CA GLN A 187 -15.26 -31.31 0.76
C GLN A 187 -15.02 -30.16 1.76
N GLY A 188 -16.09 -29.39 2.03
CA GLY A 188 -16.06 -28.27 2.98
C GLY A 188 -15.41 -26.99 2.46
N ALA A 189 -14.84 -27.01 1.24
CA ALA A 189 -14.29 -25.82 0.59
C ALA A 189 -15.42 -24.81 0.33
N LYS A 190 -15.24 -23.58 0.81
CA LYS A 190 -16.14 -22.46 0.48
C LYS A 190 -15.68 -21.70 -0.76
N ALA A 191 -14.36 -21.63 -0.94
CA ALA A 191 -13.73 -20.97 -2.07
C ALA A 191 -12.67 -21.86 -2.73
N VAL A 192 -12.43 -21.62 -4.02
CA VAL A 192 -11.37 -22.27 -4.81
C VAL A 192 -10.47 -21.22 -5.45
N LEU A 193 -9.16 -21.36 -5.26
CA LEU A 193 -8.15 -20.68 -6.08
C LEU A 193 -7.58 -21.67 -7.09
N LEU A 194 -7.87 -21.43 -8.37
CA LEU A 194 -7.40 -22.19 -9.51
C LEU A 194 -6.32 -21.36 -10.22
N ALA A 195 -5.05 -21.61 -9.91
CA ALA A 195 -3.94 -20.79 -10.40
C ALA A 195 -3.07 -21.55 -11.40
N GLN A 196 -3.23 -21.27 -12.70
CA GLN A 196 -2.47 -21.91 -13.79
C GLN A 196 -2.26 -23.43 -13.58
N PRO A 197 -3.34 -24.22 -13.43
CA PRO A 197 -3.24 -25.65 -13.15
C PRO A 197 -2.67 -26.40 -14.35
N ARG A 198 -2.31 -27.67 -14.11
CA ARG A 198 -2.04 -28.62 -15.19
C ARG A 198 -3.33 -28.97 -15.94
N SER A 199 -3.21 -29.77 -17.00
CA SER A 199 -4.37 -30.33 -17.69
C SER A 199 -5.29 -31.04 -16.70
N LEU A 200 -6.52 -30.56 -16.59
CA LEU A 200 -7.58 -31.20 -15.83
C LEU A 200 -8.33 -32.18 -16.74
N SER A 201 -8.82 -33.28 -16.17
CA SER A 201 -9.69 -34.21 -16.90
C SER A 201 -11.08 -33.59 -17.15
N ASP A 202 -11.82 -34.09 -18.14
CA ASP A 202 -13.19 -33.63 -18.39
C ASP A 202 -14.12 -33.83 -17.18
N ALA A 203 -13.88 -34.90 -16.41
CA ALA A 203 -14.60 -35.16 -15.16
C ALA A 203 -14.33 -34.07 -14.11
N GLU A 204 -13.08 -33.64 -13.96
CA GLU A 204 -12.70 -32.55 -13.04
C GLU A 204 -13.26 -31.21 -13.49
N LEU A 205 -13.19 -30.89 -14.78
CA LEU A 205 -13.75 -29.65 -15.32
C LEU A 205 -15.28 -29.60 -15.12
N SER A 206 -15.97 -30.73 -15.31
CA SER A 206 -17.41 -30.83 -15.09
C SER A 206 -17.77 -30.78 -13.59
N SER A 207 -16.98 -31.42 -12.74
CA SER A 207 -17.12 -31.34 -11.27
C SER A 207 -16.99 -29.90 -10.78
N LEU A 208 -15.99 -29.18 -11.29
CA LEU A 208 -15.76 -27.77 -10.96
C LEU A 208 -16.91 -26.87 -11.43
N ASP A 209 -17.35 -27.01 -12.68
CA ASP A 209 -18.51 -26.25 -13.20
C ASP A 209 -19.76 -26.50 -12.35
N HIS A 210 -20.06 -27.76 -12.00
CA HIS A 210 -21.17 -28.08 -11.12
C HIS A 210 -21.00 -27.53 -9.70
N TRP A 211 -19.78 -27.54 -9.16
CA TRP A 211 -19.50 -27.00 -7.84
C TRP A 211 -19.75 -25.49 -7.79
N VAL A 212 -19.20 -24.72 -8.74
CA VAL A 212 -19.45 -23.28 -8.85
C VAL A 212 -20.94 -23.02 -9.01
N ARG A 213 -21.62 -23.71 -9.92
CA ARG A 213 -23.07 -23.55 -10.15
C ARG A 213 -23.93 -23.79 -8.91
N ARG A 214 -23.48 -24.62 -7.97
CA ARG A 214 -24.20 -24.90 -6.73
C ARG A 214 -24.05 -23.81 -5.67
N GLY A 215 -23.15 -22.84 -5.86
CA GLY A 215 -22.90 -21.74 -4.92
C GLY A 215 -21.45 -21.61 -4.46
N GLY A 216 -20.49 -22.21 -5.17
CA GLY A 216 -19.07 -22.06 -4.85
C GLY A 216 -18.50 -20.74 -5.39
N ASP A 217 -17.59 -20.13 -4.62
CA ASP A 217 -16.87 -18.94 -5.04
C ASP A 217 -15.46 -19.30 -5.55
N MET A 218 -15.05 -18.72 -6.68
CA MET A 218 -13.82 -19.13 -7.34
C MET A 218 -13.02 -17.94 -7.87
N VAL A 219 -11.69 -18.02 -7.71
CA VAL A 219 -10.74 -17.20 -8.46
C VAL A 219 -9.97 -18.09 -9.41
N LEU A 220 -9.99 -17.75 -10.70
CA LEU A 220 -9.27 -18.43 -11.77
C LEU A 220 -8.18 -17.50 -12.30
N LEU A 221 -6.92 -17.89 -12.17
CA LEU A 221 -5.80 -17.20 -12.80
C LEU A 221 -5.36 -17.99 -14.03
N ALA A 222 -5.53 -17.41 -15.21
CA ALA A 222 -5.24 -18.05 -16.48
C ALA A 222 -4.36 -17.17 -17.34
N ASP A 223 -3.20 -17.73 -17.71
CA ASP A 223 -2.18 -17.02 -18.44
C ASP A 223 -1.91 -17.69 -19.80
N PRO A 224 -2.02 -16.97 -20.93
CA PRO A 224 -1.64 -17.50 -22.23
C PRO A 224 -0.13 -17.41 -22.50
N LEU A 225 0.65 -16.71 -21.67
CA LEU A 225 2.09 -16.55 -21.79
C LEU A 225 2.73 -16.34 -20.40
N LEU A 226 2.79 -17.41 -19.61
CA LEU A 226 3.34 -17.37 -18.25
C LEU A 226 4.84 -16.99 -18.27
N ARG A 227 5.22 -15.99 -17.48
CA ARG A 227 6.59 -15.48 -17.30
C ARG A 227 7.18 -15.83 -15.93
N TRP A 228 6.51 -16.69 -15.18
CA TRP A 228 6.99 -17.25 -13.92
C TRP A 228 8.39 -17.87 -14.06
N PRO A 229 9.37 -17.50 -13.21
CA PRO A 229 10.72 -18.04 -13.27
C PRO A 229 10.72 -19.50 -12.83
N SER A 230 11.47 -20.34 -13.53
CA SER A 230 11.72 -21.70 -13.06
C SER A 230 13.14 -22.09 -13.45
N PRO A 231 13.93 -22.68 -12.52
CA PRO A 231 15.24 -23.24 -12.82
C PRO A 231 15.14 -24.54 -13.65
N LEU A 232 13.93 -25.12 -13.75
CA LEU A 232 13.68 -26.37 -14.45
C LEU A 232 13.71 -26.18 -15.98
N PRO A 233 14.27 -27.15 -16.72
CA PRO A 233 14.34 -27.07 -18.18
C PRO A 233 12.94 -27.05 -18.81
N LEU A 234 12.87 -26.51 -20.03
CA LEU A 234 11.63 -26.55 -20.81
C LEU A 234 11.22 -28.03 -21.05
N GLY A 235 9.96 -28.34 -20.77
CA GLY A 235 9.42 -29.70 -20.89
C GLY A 235 9.51 -30.56 -19.63
N ASP A 236 10.15 -30.10 -18.54
CA ASP A 236 10.06 -30.79 -17.24
C ASP A 236 8.61 -30.78 -16.75
N ARG A 237 8.10 -31.95 -16.35
CA ARG A 237 6.73 -32.11 -15.85
C ARG A 237 6.49 -31.39 -14.53
N ARG A 238 7.52 -31.06 -13.76
CA ARG A 238 7.38 -30.30 -12.51
C ARG A 238 7.17 -28.81 -12.79
N ARG A 239 7.64 -28.30 -13.93
CA ARG A 239 7.44 -26.91 -14.33
C ARG A 239 5.95 -26.62 -14.60
N ALA A 240 5.51 -25.42 -14.23
CA ALA A 240 4.18 -24.94 -14.56
C ALA A 240 3.99 -24.83 -16.09
N PRO A 241 2.77 -25.11 -16.62
CA PRO A 241 2.49 -24.91 -18.03
C PRO A 241 2.68 -23.45 -18.46
N ALA A 242 3.46 -23.24 -19.53
CA ALA A 242 3.71 -21.91 -20.08
C ALA A 242 2.44 -21.24 -20.66
N VAL A 243 1.42 -22.05 -20.99
CA VAL A 243 0.13 -21.62 -21.51
C VAL A 243 -0.96 -22.34 -20.73
N THR A 244 -2.03 -21.63 -20.39
CA THR A 244 -3.16 -22.21 -19.67
C THR A 244 -3.89 -23.26 -20.51
N MET A 245 -4.32 -24.35 -19.87
CA MET A 245 -5.12 -25.41 -20.48
C MET A 245 -6.61 -25.30 -20.15
N LEU A 246 -7.04 -24.15 -19.59
CA LEU A 246 -8.41 -23.92 -19.11
C LEU A 246 -9.39 -23.45 -20.21
N ALA A 247 -8.95 -23.35 -21.46
CA ALA A 247 -9.79 -22.93 -22.58
C ALA A 247 -11.12 -23.70 -22.70
N PRO A 248 -11.19 -25.04 -22.51
CA PRO A 248 -12.45 -25.77 -22.55
C PRO A 248 -13.44 -25.35 -21.45
N LEU A 249 -12.96 -25.01 -20.26
CA LEU A 249 -13.79 -24.50 -19.16
C LEU A 249 -14.31 -23.10 -19.47
N LEU A 250 -13.41 -22.20 -19.88
CA LEU A 250 -13.76 -20.83 -20.25
C LEU A 250 -14.81 -20.80 -21.36
N ALA A 251 -14.64 -21.64 -22.39
CA ALA A 251 -15.58 -21.75 -23.50
C ALA A 251 -16.99 -22.17 -23.04
N ARG A 252 -17.10 -23.09 -22.06
CA ARG A 252 -18.39 -23.48 -21.45
C ARG A 252 -19.06 -22.33 -20.71
N TRP A 253 -18.29 -21.37 -20.21
CA TRP A 253 -18.79 -20.16 -19.54
C TRP A 253 -19.02 -19.00 -20.52
N GLY A 254 -18.80 -19.21 -21.83
CA GLY A 254 -18.94 -18.16 -22.83
C GLY A 254 -17.83 -17.12 -22.79
N VAL A 255 -16.68 -17.47 -22.21
CA VAL A 255 -15.48 -16.62 -22.12
C VAL A 255 -14.38 -17.21 -23.01
N ALA A 256 -13.62 -16.35 -23.68
CA ALA A 256 -12.43 -16.74 -24.40
C ALA A 256 -11.24 -15.90 -23.91
N LEU A 257 -10.13 -16.56 -23.60
CA LEU A 257 -8.86 -15.90 -23.32
C LEU A 257 -8.21 -15.51 -24.64
N LEU A 258 -7.86 -14.24 -24.79
CA LEU A 258 -7.20 -13.72 -25.98
C LEU A 258 -5.68 -13.92 -25.91
N PRO A 259 -4.94 -13.62 -26.99
CA PRO A 259 -3.49 -13.50 -26.91
C PRO A 259 -3.06 -12.37 -25.96
N PRO A 260 -1.81 -12.38 -25.48
CA PRO A 260 -1.24 -11.30 -24.64
C PRO A 260 -1.51 -9.93 -25.25
N SER A 261 -2.04 -9.02 -24.43
CA SER A 261 -2.37 -7.65 -24.83
C SER A 261 -1.25 -6.66 -24.53
N SER A 262 -0.29 -7.06 -23.68
CA SER A 262 0.86 -6.26 -23.27
C SER A 262 2.18 -7.04 -23.44
N THR A 263 3.28 -6.31 -23.56
CA THR A 263 4.62 -6.89 -23.82
C THR A 263 5.56 -6.82 -22.62
N GLY A 264 5.03 -6.69 -21.40
CA GLY A 264 5.85 -6.62 -20.18
C GLY A 264 5.06 -6.28 -18.94
N GLU A 265 5.75 -5.74 -17.93
CA GLU A 265 5.14 -5.30 -16.67
C GLU A 265 4.20 -4.11 -16.91
N LYS A 266 2.99 -4.18 -16.37
CA LYS A 266 2.01 -3.08 -16.38
C LYS A 266 1.41 -2.91 -14.99
N ARG A 267 1.47 -1.68 -14.48
CA ARG A 267 0.79 -1.25 -13.24
C ARG A 267 -0.61 -0.75 -13.59
N GLN A 268 -1.63 -1.32 -12.96
CA GLN A 268 -3.03 -1.08 -13.26
C GLN A 268 -3.76 -0.67 -11.98
N VAL A 269 -4.29 0.56 -11.96
CA VAL A 269 -5.08 1.06 -10.83
C VAL A 269 -6.55 0.73 -11.10
N LEU A 270 -7.14 -0.10 -10.24
CA LEU A 270 -8.54 -0.50 -10.30
C LEU A 270 -9.46 0.67 -9.92
N ALA A 271 -10.75 0.53 -10.20
CA ALA A 271 -11.75 1.57 -9.90
C ALA A 271 -11.86 1.89 -8.40
N ASN A 272 -11.68 0.89 -7.53
CA ASN A 272 -11.63 1.08 -6.06
C ASN A 272 -10.32 1.79 -5.59
N GLY A 273 -9.33 1.93 -6.48
CA GLY A 273 -8.03 2.53 -6.22
C GLY A 273 -6.95 1.53 -5.82
N SER A 274 -7.28 0.24 -5.75
CA SER A 274 -6.29 -0.81 -5.55
C SER A 274 -5.35 -0.88 -6.74
N LEU A 275 -4.08 -1.22 -6.49
CA LEU A 275 -3.07 -1.33 -7.54
C LEU A 275 -2.74 -2.81 -7.80
N LEU A 276 -2.83 -3.24 -9.05
CA LEU A 276 -2.32 -4.54 -9.49
C LEU A 276 -1.10 -4.33 -10.39
N THR A 277 -0.13 -5.23 -10.30
CA THR A 277 1.00 -5.30 -11.21
C THR A 277 0.92 -6.61 -11.97
N THR A 278 0.84 -6.52 -13.28
CA THR A 278 0.68 -7.67 -14.20
C THR A 278 1.92 -7.84 -15.07
N MET A 279 2.17 -9.04 -15.58
CA MET A 279 3.27 -9.33 -16.52
C MET A 279 2.73 -9.96 -17.80
N THR A 280 2.90 -9.28 -18.95
CA THR A 280 2.42 -9.77 -20.26
C THR A 280 0.94 -10.20 -20.26
N ALA A 281 0.12 -9.55 -19.42
CA ALA A 281 -1.27 -9.88 -19.24
C ALA A 281 -2.08 -9.90 -20.55
N SER A 282 -3.03 -10.83 -20.58
CA SER A 282 -4.01 -10.95 -21.63
C SER A 282 -5.32 -10.23 -21.26
N SER A 283 -6.34 -10.44 -22.07
CA SER A 283 -7.70 -9.96 -21.90
C SER A 283 -8.71 -11.06 -22.23
N PHE A 284 -9.92 -10.93 -21.70
CA PHE A 284 -11.03 -11.82 -21.99
C PHE A 284 -11.98 -11.22 -23.03
N ALA A 285 -12.44 -12.07 -23.95
CA ALA A 285 -13.61 -11.79 -24.76
C ALA A 285 -14.80 -12.57 -24.19
N VAL A 286 -15.91 -11.87 -23.95
CA VAL A 286 -17.16 -12.48 -23.46
C VAL A 286 -18.16 -12.57 -24.59
N ARG A 287 -18.73 -13.76 -24.80
CA ARG A 287 -19.78 -14.03 -25.79
C ARG A 287 -21.18 -13.79 -25.23
N ASP A 288 -21.38 -14.07 -23.94
CA ASP A 288 -22.66 -13.93 -23.25
C ASP A 288 -22.54 -12.92 -22.09
N PRO A 289 -22.81 -11.63 -22.36
CA PRO A 289 -22.68 -10.57 -21.35
C PRO A 289 -23.72 -10.68 -20.21
N SER A 290 -24.73 -11.55 -20.33
CA SER A 290 -25.74 -11.75 -19.28
C SER A 290 -25.23 -12.59 -18.11
N LYS A 291 -24.20 -13.41 -18.34
CA LYS A 291 -23.60 -14.30 -17.33
C LYS A 291 -22.23 -13.83 -16.89
N CYS A 292 -21.45 -13.29 -17.82
CA CYS A 292 -20.11 -12.79 -17.53
C CYS A 292 -19.97 -11.35 -18.03
N TRP A 293 -19.21 -10.52 -17.34
CA TRP A 293 -18.83 -9.20 -17.84
C TRP A 293 -17.36 -8.94 -17.54
N VAL A 294 -16.76 -8.01 -18.29
CA VAL A 294 -15.34 -7.68 -18.20
C VAL A 294 -15.14 -6.31 -17.57
N GLU A 295 -14.04 -6.18 -16.83
CA GLU A 295 -13.58 -4.98 -16.16
C GLU A 295 -12.09 -4.75 -16.46
N GLN A 296 -11.61 -3.52 -16.29
CA GLN A 296 -10.18 -3.17 -16.28
C GLN A 296 -9.44 -3.59 -17.56
N ASP A 297 -9.73 -2.94 -18.69
CA ASP A 297 -9.20 -3.30 -20.02
C ASP A 297 -9.42 -4.79 -20.39
N ALA A 298 -10.49 -5.37 -19.84
CA ALA A 298 -10.82 -6.80 -19.94
C ALA A 298 -9.80 -7.77 -19.34
N LEU A 299 -8.94 -7.32 -18.42
CA LEU A 299 -8.07 -8.16 -17.60
C LEU A 299 -8.87 -9.10 -16.70
N ILE A 300 -9.96 -8.59 -16.13
CA ILE A 300 -10.79 -9.30 -15.15
C ILE A 300 -12.14 -9.59 -15.80
N ALA A 301 -12.58 -10.85 -15.76
CA ALA A 301 -13.94 -11.23 -16.10
C ALA A 301 -14.66 -11.75 -14.86
N ARG A 302 -15.84 -11.21 -14.57
CA ARG A 302 -16.70 -11.66 -13.48
C ARG A 302 -17.83 -12.46 -14.07
N CYS A 303 -18.06 -13.66 -13.56
CA CYS A 303 -19.08 -14.59 -14.04
C CYS A 303 -20.02 -14.99 -12.91
N MET A 304 -21.31 -14.78 -13.11
CA MET A 304 -22.38 -15.34 -12.29
C MET A 304 -22.85 -16.64 -12.92
N LEU A 305 -22.54 -17.76 -12.26
CA LEU A 305 -22.78 -19.10 -12.77
C LEU A 305 -23.72 -19.82 -11.80
N GLY A 306 -24.99 -19.93 -12.16
CA GLY A 306 -26.00 -20.52 -11.27
C GLY A 306 -26.13 -19.71 -9.98
N ARG A 307 -25.80 -20.31 -8.84
CA ARG A 307 -25.77 -19.63 -7.53
C ARG A 307 -24.39 -19.15 -7.09
N GLY A 308 -23.33 -19.50 -7.81
CA GLY A 308 -21.95 -19.16 -7.45
C GLY A 308 -21.34 -18.11 -8.35
N HIS A 309 -20.11 -17.73 -7.99
CA HIS A 309 -19.37 -16.66 -8.65
C HIS A 309 -17.98 -17.14 -9.05
N ALA A 310 -17.53 -16.74 -10.22
CA ALA A 310 -16.17 -16.94 -10.66
C ALA A 310 -15.55 -15.60 -11.09
N VAL A 311 -14.44 -15.24 -10.48
CA VAL A 311 -13.59 -14.12 -10.90
C VAL A 311 -12.42 -14.68 -11.67
N LEU A 312 -12.34 -14.33 -12.94
CA LEU A 312 -11.30 -14.77 -13.86
C LEU A 312 -10.31 -13.63 -14.04
N VAL A 313 -9.02 -13.94 -13.98
CA VAL A 313 -7.93 -12.99 -14.23
C VAL A 313 -7.07 -13.53 -15.36
N ALA A 314 -6.85 -12.71 -16.40
CA ALA A 314 -6.12 -13.07 -17.61
C ALA A 314 -4.59 -12.96 -17.46
N ASP A 315 -4.10 -13.24 -16.25
CA ASP A 315 -2.69 -13.20 -15.86
C ASP A 315 -2.52 -14.06 -14.59
N ALA A 316 -1.65 -15.06 -14.65
CA ALA A 316 -1.31 -15.88 -13.49
C ALA A 316 0.01 -15.46 -12.84
N ASP A 317 0.87 -14.73 -13.56
CA ASP A 317 2.03 -14.05 -12.99
C ASP A 317 1.60 -12.96 -12.00
N LEU A 318 0.35 -12.49 -12.02
CA LEU A 318 -0.20 -11.53 -11.05
C LEU A 318 0.17 -11.87 -9.58
N ILE A 319 0.15 -13.16 -9.21
CA ILE A 319 0.46 -13.63 -7.84
C ILE A 319 1.95 -13.94 -7.60
N ASP A 320 2.82 -13.74 -8.59
CA ASP A 320 4.28 -13.77 -8.44
C ASP A 320 4.70 -12.66 -7.48
N ASP A 321 5.37 -13.04 -6.41
CA ASP A 321 5.79 -12.14 -5.33
C ASP A 321 6.65 -10.98 -5.85
N ARG A 322 7.42 -11.17 -6.91
CA ARG A 322 8.27 -10.12 -7.48
C ARG A 322 7.47 -8.96 -8.09
N LEU A 323 6.19 -9.15 -8.40
CA LEU A 323 5.33 -8.10 -8.94
C LEU A 323 4.65 -7.25 -7.86
N TRP A 324 4.56 -7.74 -6.61
CA TRP A 324 3.82 -7.06 -5.55
C TRP A 324 4.56 -6.97 -4.20
N LEU A 325 5.73 -7.61 -4.05
CA LEU A 325 6.52 -7.65 -2.83
C LEU A 325 7.96 -7.20 -3.10
N VAL A 326 8.47 -6.31 -2.25
CA VAL A 326 9.86 -5.82 -2.34
C VAL A 326 10.79 -6.58 -1.39
N ASP A 327 10.26 -7.15 -0.31
CA ASP A 327 11.03 -7.88 0.70
C ASP A 327 10.37 -9.23 0.98
N GLU A 328 10.93 -10.28 0.36
CA GLU A 328 10.44 -11.66 0.46
C GLU A 328 10.50 -12.21 1.90
N ALA A 329 11.36 -11.66 2.76
CA ALA A 329 11.52 -12.13 4.14
C ALA A 329 10.36 -11.71 5.06
N GLU A 330 9.63 -10.66 4.71
CA GLU A 330 8.53 -10.12 5.53
C GLU A 330 7.21 -9.97 4.73
N PRO A 331 6.64 -11.05 4.19
CA PRO A 331 5.47 -10.96 3.32
C PRO A 331 4.21 -10.47 4.04
N LEU A 332 4.14 -10.64 5.37
CA LEU A 332 3.05 -10.15 6.21
C LEU A 332 3.17 -8.65 6.55
N ASN A 333 4.29 -8.01 6.21
CA ASN A 333 4.51 -6.59 6.42
C ASN A 333 4.07 -5.82 5.17
N MET A 334 2.87 -5.24 5.22
CA MET A 334 2.27 -4.53 4.09
C MET A 334 3.08 -3.30 3.64
N ARG A 335 3.99 -2.77 4.46
CA ARG A 335 4.90 -1.68 4.03
C ARG A 335 5.91 -2.11 2.98
N GLY A 336 6.17 -3.41 2.87
CA GLY A 336 7.05 -3.99 1.85
C GLY A 336 6.33 -4.26 0.53
N TRP A 337 5.03 -3.98 0.43
CA TRP A 337 4.26 -4.28 -0.77
C TRP A 337 4.37 -3.17 -1.81
N SER A 338 4.46 -3.55 -3.08
CA SER A 338 4.44 -2.65 -4.24
C SER A 338 3.12 -2.67 -5.04
N ALA A 339 2.22 -3.61 -4.70
CA ALA A 339 0.86 -3.72 -5.23
C ALA A 339 -0.10 -4.34 -4.19
N ASP A 340 -1.41 -4.18 -4.39
CA ASP A 340 -2.49 -4.74 -3.56
C ASP A 340 -2.92 -6.15 -3.98
N THR A 341 -2.14 -6.85 -4.81
CA THR A 341 -2.51 -8.19 -5.30
C THR A 341 -3.03 -9.12 -4.20
N PRO A 342 -2.35 -9.28 -3.04
CA PRO A 342 -2.85 -10.19 -2.02
C PRO A 342 -4.20 -9.77 -1.45
N GLY A 343 -4.40 -8.46 -1.23
CA GLY A 343 -5.68 -7.92 -0.78
C GLY A 343 -6.80 -8.14 -1.79
N PHE A 344 -6.51 -7.94 -3.07
CA PHE A 344 -7.44 -8.23 -4.17
C PHE A 344 -7.85 -9.70 -4.18
N ILE A 345 -6.90 -10.64 -4.14
CA ILE A 345 -7.20 -12.09 -4.14
C ILE A 345 -8.02 -12.49 -2.91
N VAL A 346 -7.67 -11.99 -1.72
CA VAL A 346 -8.44 -12.24 -0.49
C VAL A 346 -9.89 -11.77 -0.64
N GLU A 347 -10.10 -10.56 -1.15
CA GLU A 347 -11.43 -9.99 -1.38
C GLU A 347 -12.23 -10.83 -2.39
N GLN A 348 -11.61 -11.22 -3.51
CA GLN A 348 -12.29 -12.02 -4.54
C GLN A 348 -12.66 -13.43 -4.07
N LEU A 349 -11.94 -13.98 -3.08
CA LEU A 349 -12.24 -15.28 -2.45
C LEU A 349 -13.24 -15.18 -1.28
N GLY A 350 -13.78 -13.98 -1.00
CA GLY A 350 -14.73 -13.75 0.09
C GLY A 350 -14.10 -13.72 1.48
N GLY A 351 -12.80 -13.43 1.58
CA GLY A 351 -12.09 -13.26 2.84
C GLY A 351 -12.32 -11.89 3.47
N GLU A 352 -11.92 -11.74 4.74
CA GLU A 352 -11.98 -10.43 5.41
C GLU A 352 -11.11 -9.41 4.66
N PRO A 353 -11.68 -8.25 4.25
CA PRO A 353 -10.98 -7.28 3.42
C PRO A 353 -9.74 -6.74 4.14
N MET A 354 -8.73 -6.39 3.34
CA MET A 354 -7.48 -5.82 3.83
C MET A 354 -7.49 -4.30 3.63
N ASP A 355 -6.78 -3.58 4.50
CA ASP A 355 -6.72 -2.11 4.43
C ASP A 355 -6.17 -1.65 3.07
N SER A 356 -6.96 -0.84 2.37
CA SER A 356 -6.60 -0.28 1.07
C SER A 356 -5.39 0.66 1.19
N ARG A 357 -4.45 0.57 0.24
CA ARG A 357 -3.26 1.40 0.23
C ARG A 357 -3.36 2.57 -0.75
N SER A 358 -2.55 3.59 -0.49
CA SER A 358 -2.45 4.77 -1.35
C SER A 358 -1.21 4.65 -2.20
N TRP A 359 -1.41 4.58 -3.52
CA TRP A 359 -0.33 4.35 -4.48
C TRP A 359 -0.01 5.58 -5.30
N LEU A 360 1.26 5.69 -5.67
CA LEU A 360 1.69 6.63 -6.69
C LEU A 360 1.11 6.21 -8.04
N LYS A 361 0.29 7.07 -8.65
CA LYS A 361 -0.41 6.78 -9.92
C LYS A 361 0.51 6.75 -11.13
N SER A 362 1.47 7.68 -11.20
CA SER A 362 2.35 7.84 -12.36
C SER A 362 3.56 8.72 -12.03
N VAL A 363 4.57 8.67 -12.91
CA VAL A 363 5.74 9.59 -12.86
C VAL A 363 5.29 11.05 -13.03
N THR A 364 4.24 11.30 -13.81
CA THR A 364 3.65 12.64 -13.99
C THR A 364 3.05 13.15 -12.69
N SER A 365 2.29 12.31 -11.97
CA SER A 365 1.73 12.62 -10.65
C SER A 365 2.84 12.87 -9.62
N LEU A 366 3.91 12.08 -9.63
CA LEU A 366 5.08 12.30 -8.78
C LEU A 366 5.71 13.67 -9.04
N THR A 367 5.97 13.98 -10.31
CA THR A 367 6.61 15.24 -10.72
C THR A 367 5.74 16.44 -10.36
N LEU A 368 4.42 16.34 -10.59
CA LEU A 368 3.45 17.36 -10.22
C LEU A 368 3.42 17.58 -8.70
N ALA A 369 3.34 16.49 -7.93
CA ALA A 369 3.33 16.52 -6.47
C ALA A 369 4.60 17.18 -5.93
N LEU A 370 5.78 16.80 -6.42
CA LEU A 370 7.05 17.41 -6.03
C LEU A 370 7.09 18.91 -6.35
N ARG A 371 6.73 19.31 -7.58
CA ARG A 371 6.74 20.72 -8.00
C ARG A 371 5.87 21.59 -7.11
N TRP A 372 4.61 21.20 -6.91
CA TRP A 372 3.68 21.99 -6.10
C TRP A 372 4.02 21.99 -4.61
N SER A 373 4.56 20.89 -4.10
CA SER A 373 5.03 20.82 -2.70
C SER A 373 6.24 21.72 -2.47
N ILE A 374 7.17 21.80 -3.44
CA ILE A 374 8.29 22.74 -3.42
C ILE A 374 7.80 24.18 -3.46
N VAL A 375 6.89 24.52 -4.39
CA VAL A 375 6.32 25.87 -4.49
C VAL A 375 5.61 26.28 -3.20
N ALA A 376 4.77 25.39 -2.64
CA ALA A 376 4.09 25.63 -1.38
C ALA A 376 5.09 25.86 -0.23
N GLY A 377 6.16 25.06 -0.16
CA GLY A 377 7.21 25.22 0.84
C GLY A 377 7.96 26.55 0.72
N ILE A 378 8.24 27.01 -0.51
CA ILE A 378 8.83 28.33 -0.77
C ILE A 378 7.89 29.44 -0.29
N MET A 379 6.61 29.38 -0.67
CA MET A 379 5.61 30.37 -0.24
C MET A 379 5.49 30.41 1.28
N TRP A 380 5.46 29.25 1.94
CA TRP A 380 5.43 29.14 3.40
C TRP A 380 6.69 29.73 4.06
N ALA A 381 7.88 29.46 3.49
CA ALA A 381 9.14 30.02 3.97
C ALA A 381 9.24 31.54 3.78
N ILE A 382 8.74 32.09 2.66
CA ILE A 382 8.65 33.53 2.44
C ILE A 382 7.77 34.15 3.53
N MET A 383 6.57 33.61 3.74
CA MET A 383 5.64 34.09 4.76
C MET A 383 6.27 34.10 6.15
N GLY A 384 6.99 33.03 6.54
CA GLY A 384 7.69 32.96 7.83
C GLY A 384 8.89 33.92 7.96
N SER A 385 9.52 34.28 6.84
CA SER A 385 10.64 35.25 6.84
C SER A 385 10.17 36.69 7.00
N VAL A 386 8.96 37.00 6.53
CA VAL A 386 8.32 38.34 6.63
C VAL A 386 7.54 38.48 7.94
N ALA A 387 6.85 37.42 8.38
CA ALA A 387 6.13 37.38 9.65
C ALA A 387 7.13 37.24 10.81
N GLY A 388 7.75 38.35 11.22
CA GLY A 388 8.65 38.36 12.36
C GLY A 388 7.95 38.01 13.70
N PRO A 389 8.71 37.69 14.77
CA PRO A 389 8.16 37.34 16.08
C PRO A 389 7.20 38.40 16.67
N GLY A 390 7.35 39.67 16.27
CA GLY A 390 6.50 40.78 16.69
C GLY A 390 5.07 40.71 16.16
N CYS A 391 4.85 40.14 14.97
CA CYS A 391 3.52 39.98 14.39
C CYS A 391 2.72 38.89 15.14
N PHE A 392 3.38 37.76 15.44
CA PHE A 392 2.78 36.66 16.19
C PHE A 392 2.45 37.03 17.65
N ARG A 393 3.31 37.82 18.32
CA ARG A 393 3.01 38.39 19.66
C ARG A 393 1.79 39.31 19.66
N ARG A 394 1.56 40.05 18.57
CA ARG A 394 0.41 40.96 18.43
C ARG A 394 -0.89 40.18 18.17
N PHE A 395 -0.82 39.08 17.43
CA PHE A 395 -1.93 38.15 17.22
C PHE A 395 -2.33 37.43 18.52
N LEU A 396 -1.37 36.88 19.27
CA LEU A 396 -1.63 36.23 20.56
C LEU A 396 -2.17 37.20 21.62
N ARG A 397 -1.69 38.45 21.66
CA ARG A 397 -2.24 39.49 22.55
C ARG A 397 -3.60 40.00 22.10
N GLY A 398 -3.92 39.99 20.81
CA GLY A 398 -5.24 40.36 20.29
C GLY A 398 -6.35 39.38 20.69
N SER A 399 -6.02 38.13 21.03
CA SER A 399 -6.97 37.14 21.53
C SER A 399 -7.21 37.23 23.05
N SER A 400 -6.38 37.96 23.80
CA SER A 400 -6.60 38.24 25.22
C SER A 400 -7.06 39.69 25.40
N GLY A 401 -8.23 40.01 24.85
CA GLY A 401 -8.88 41.29 25.10
C GLY A 401 -9.36 41.38 26.55
N LYS A 402 -8.50 41.85 27.46
CA LYS A 402 -8.96 42.57 28.64
C LYS A 402 -8.78 44.07 28.35
N PRO A 403 -9.85 44.86 28.24
CA PRO A 403 -9.71 46.30 28.22
C PRO A 403 -9.33 46.75 29.64
N ASP A 404 -8.16 47.37 29.76
CA ASP A 404 -7.80 48.20 30.91
C ASP A 404 -8.74 49.42 30.92
N ALA A 405 -9.76 49.38 31.77
CA ALA A 405 -10.47 50.57 32.22
C ALA A 405 -11.24 50.23 33.48
N PHE A 406 -10.81 50.70 34.65
CA PHE A 406 -11.71 51.22 35.67
C PHE A 406 -10.94 52.08 36.69
N VAL A 407 -11.08 53.40 36.51
CA VAL A 407 -11.31 54.45 37.51
C VAL A 407 -10.24 54.69 38.58
N ARG A 408 -9.47 55.76 38.34
CA ARG A 408 -9.03 56.70 39.38
C ARG A 408 -10.19 57.68 39.61
N LEU A 409 -10.76 57.73 40.81
CA LEU A 409 -11.46 58.88 41.40
C LEU A 409 -11.67 58.68 42.92
N ASP A 410 -11.01 59.56 43.68
CA ASP A 410 -11.31 60.13 45.01
C ASP A 410 -11.31 59.36 46.35
N ARG A 411 -10.85 60.15 47.35
CA ARG A 411 -10.80 60.03 48.83
C ARG A 411 -9.57 59.32 49.40
N GLU A 412 -8.77 59.91 50.29
CA GLU A 412 -8.79 61.17 51.08
C GLU A 412 -7.35 61.64 51.30
#